data_AF-A0A8B8FAX9-F1
#
_entry.id   AF-A0A8B8FAX9-F1
#
_cell.length_a   1.000
_cell.length_b   1.000
_cell.length_c   1.000
_cell.angle_alpha   90.00
_cell.angle_beta   90.00
_cell.angle_gamma   90.00
#
_symmetry.space_group_name_H-M   'P 1'
#
loop_
_entity.id
_entity.type
_entity.pdbx_description
1 polymer ?
#
loop_
_entity_poly.entity_id
_entity_poly.type
_entity_poly.pdbx_seq_one_letter_code
_entity_poly.pdbx_strand_id
1 'polypeptide(L)'
;MKIDAIFKDWLINWDKVFNWNILLLIDNCPAHIIDCINLRHIKVIFLPANTTSIIQPCDQGIIRTFKAYYRSAIRGKVLAVIDNGLHDASSKEAWNKVSVETIRNCFHHGGFKTDDKTDDEHEYSLPEKPVDLSHEVYGDWVDVDLHLDVAEIQTEEEICNTVMNP
;
A
#
# COMPACT_ATOMS: atom_id res chain seq x y z
N MET A 1 -8.76 -21.05 -12.12
CA MET A 1 -8.74 -19.66 -12.60
C MET A 1 -7.30 -19.22 -12.57
N LYS A 2 -6.71 -18.86 -13.72
CA LYS A 2 -5.32 -18.41 -13.74
C LYS A 2 -5.30 -16.95 -13.25
N ILE A 3 -4.34 -16.60 -12.39
CA ILE A 3 -4.26 -15.28 -11.71
C ILE A 3 -4.08 -14.12 -12.71
N ASP A 4 -3.41 -14.39 -13.83
CA ASP A 4 -3.22 -13.46 -14.95
C ASP A 4 -4.55 -12.98 -15.57
N ALA A 5 -5.56 -13.84 -15.64
CA ALA A 5 -6.88 -13.46 -16.15
C ALA A 5 -7.58 -12.46 -15.22
N ILE A 6 -7.40 -12.59 -13.91
CA ILE A 6 -8.05 -11.73 -12.90
C ILE A 6 -7.52 -10.30 -13.01
N PHE A 7 -6.20 -10.13 -13.05
CA PHE A 7 -5.57 -8.80 -13.13
C PHE A 7 -5.94 -8.08 -14.44
N LYS A 8 -5.89 -8.80 -15.57
CA LYS A 8 -6.28 -8.25 -16.88
C LYS A 8 -7.74 -7.82 -16.92
N ASP A 9 -8.65 -8.69 -16.49
CA ASP A 9 -10.08 -8.38 -16.48
C ASP A 9 -10.39 -7.19 -15.58
N TRP A 10 -9.76 -7.13 -14.39
CA TRP A 10 -9.89 -6.00 -13.49
C TRP A 10 -9.41 -4.70 -14.15
N LEU A 11 -8.21 -4.70 -14.74
CA LEU A 11 -7.60 -3.52 -15.35
C LEU A 11 -8.40 -3.01 -16.56
N ILE A 12 -8.88 -3.91 -17.43
CA ILE A 12 -9.75 -3.58 -18.57
C ILE A 12 -11.08 -2.98 -18.09
N ASN A 13 -11.66 -3.50 -17.02
CA ASN A 13 -12.91 -2.97 -16.50
C ASN A 13 -12.71 -1.62 -15.80
N TRP A 14 -11.56 -1.43 -15.14
CA TRP A 14 -11.22 -0.16 -14.51
C TRP A 14 -10.99 0.95 -15.55
N ASP A 15 -10.31 0.64 -16.66
CA ASP A 15 -10.06 1.59 -17.76
C ASP A 15 -11.35 2.20 -18.35
N LYS A 16 -12.43 1.41 -18.40
CA LYS A 16 -13.75 1.85 -18.89
C LYS A 16 -14.44 2.86 -17.98
N VAL A 17 -14.05 2.95 -16.70
CA VAL A 17 -14.65 3.88 -15.73
C VAL A 17 -14.16 5.31 -15.98
N PHE A 18 -12.99 5.47 -16.58
CA PHE A 18 -12.38 6.77 -16.80
C PHE A 18 -12.80 7.39 -18.14
N ASN A 19 -12.88 8.72 -18.16
CA ASN A 19 -12.95 9.55 -19.36
C ASN A 19 -11.76 10.54 -19.43
N TRP A 20 -10.74 10.33 -18.61
CA TRP A 20 -9.47 11.06 -18.57
C TRP A 20 -8.32 10.08 -18.41
N ASN A 21 -7.10 10.49 -18.76
CA ASN A 21 -5.93 9.61 -18.68
C ASN A 21 -5.33 9.61 -17.27
N ILE A 22 -4.93 8.43 -16.79
CA ILE A 22 -4.20 8.25 -15.53
C ILE A 22 -2.94 7.42 -15.73
N LEU A 23 -2.00 7.58 -14.79
CA LEU A 23 -0.81 6.75 -14.69
C LEU A 23 -0.98 5.77 -13.53
N LEU A 24 -0.83 4.48 -13.79
CA LEU A 24 -0.83 3.42 -12.79
C LEU A 24 0.59 2.91 -12.58
N LEU A 25 1.13 3.13 -11.38
CA LEU A 25 2.44 2.65 -10.96
C LEU A 25 2.27 1.34 -10.17
N ILE A 26 2.98 0.28 -10.57
CA ILE A 26 2.92 -1.04 -9.92
C ILE A 26 4.30 -1.69 -9.83
N ASP A 27 4.49 -2.62 -8.89
CA ASP A 27 5.67 -3.48 -8.81
C ASP A 27 5.71 -4.54 -9.91
N ASN A 28 6.87 -5.18 -10.05
CA ASN A 28 7.13 -6.27 -11.00
C ASN A 28 6.58 -7.63 -10.53
N CYS A 29 5.42 -7.66 -9.88
CA CYS A 29 4.80 -8.93 -9.47
C CYS A 29 4.54 -9.81 -10.71
N PRO A 30 4.89 -11.12 -10.69
CA PRO A 30 4.62 -12.03 -11.82
C PRO A 30 3.13 -12.14 -12.23
N ALA A 31 2.23 -11.75 -11.34
CA ALA A 31 0.79 -11.68 -11.60
C ALA A 31 0.38 -10.47 -12.46
N HIS A 32 1.22 -9.42 -12.54
CA HIS A 32 0.94 -8.17 -13.25
C HIS A 32 1.21 -8.29 -14.76
N ILE A 33 0.55 -9.25 -15.41
CA ILE A 33 0.72 -9.48 -16.85
C ILE A 33 -0.16 -8.51 -17.63
N ILE A 34 0.47 -7.63 -18.43
CA ILE A 34 -0.24 -6.67 -19.30
C ILE A 34 -0.18 -7.02 -20.80
N ASP A 35 0.33 -8.20 -21.16
CA ASP A 35 0.42 -8.59 -22.56
C ASP A 35 -0.96 -8.72 -23.20
N CYS A 36 -1.07 -8.26 -24.45
CA CYS A 36 -2.25 -8.36 -25.30
C CYS A 36 -3.49 -7.63 -24.75
N ILE A 37 -3.33 -6.63 -23.88
CA ILE A 37 -4.41 -5.73 -23.49
C ILE A 37 -4.25 -4.37 -24.19
N ASN A 38 -5.36 -3.73 -24.53
CA ASN A 38 -5.38 -2.39 -25.09
C ASN A 38 -6.19 -1.48 -24.17
N LEU A 39 -5.51 -0.59 -23.45
CA LEU A 39 -6.12 0.35 -22.50
C LEU A 39 -6.19 1.74 -23.14
N ARG A 40 -7.30 2.44 -22.93
CA ARG A 40 -7.52 3.76 -23.54
C ARG A 40 -7.08 4.90 -22.65
N HIS A 41 -7.25 4.75 -21.33
CA HIS A 41 -7.12 5.82 -20.35
C HIS A 41 -6.02 5.53 -19.32
N ILE A 42 -5.78 4.26 -19.00
CA ILE A 42 -4.76 3.86 -18.03
C ILE A 42 -3.45 3.56 -18.75
N LYS A 43 -2.41 4.32 -18.44
CA LYS A 43 -1.03 3.95 -18.77
C LYS A 43 -0.42 3.23 -17.56
N VAL A 44 0.02 1.99 -17.75
CA VAL A 44 0.74 1.23 -16.71
C VAL A 44 2.24 1.49 -16.83
N ILE A 45 2.90 1.78 -15.71
CA ILE A 45 4.36 1.84 -15.59
C ILE A 45 4.77 0.91 -14.45
N PHE A 46 5.68 -0.01 -14.75
CA PHE A 46 6.33 -0.82 -13.74
C PHE A 46 7.42 -0.01 -13.05
N LEU A 47 7.45 -0.06 -11.72
CA LEU A 47 8.56 0.46 -10.94
C LEU A 47 9.80 -0.39 -11.19
N PRO A 48 11.02 0.17 -11.02
CA PRO A 48 12.25 -0.62 -11.13
C PRO A 48 12.24 -1.81 -10.16
N ALA A 49 12.77 -2.96 -10.59
CA ALA A 49 12.86 -4.15 -9.76
C ALA A 49 13.59 -3.86 -8.43
N ASN A 50 13.10 -4.46 -7.34
CA ASN A 50 13.63 -4.34 -5.97
C ASN A 50 13.78 -2.93 -5.40
N THR A 51 13.16 -1.93 -6.03
CA THR A 51 13.04 -0.58 -5.45
C THR A 51 11.74 -0.39 -4.70
N THR A 52 10.94 -1.46 -4.53
CA THR A 52 9.60 -1.45 -3.95
C THR A 52 9.59 -0.77 -2.57
N SER A 53 10.49 -1.14 -1.66
CA SER A 53 10.60 -0.51 -0.34
C SER A 53 10.99 0.98 -0.37
N ILE A 54 11.58 1.45 -1.47
CA ILE A 54 12.11 2.82 -1.61
C ILE A 54 11.13 3.72 -2.38
N ILE A 55 10.60 3.24 -3.49
CA ILE A 55 9.83 4.07 -4.42
C ILE A 55 8.33 3.81 -4.28
N GLN A 56 7.91 2.60 -3.92
CA GLN A 56 6.49 2.26 -3.93
C GLN A 56 5.75 2.97 -2.79
N PRO A 57 4.81 3.89 -3.08
CA PRO A 57 4.11 4.63 -2.04
C PRO A 57 3.30 3.73 -1.09
N CYS A 58 2.84 2.59 -1.59
CA CYS A 58 2.15 1.60 -0.75
C CYS A 58 3.02 1.10 0.40
N ASP A 59 4.33 0.92 0.17
CA ASP A 59 5.30 0.48 1.17
C ASP A 59 5.88 1.64 1.98
N GLN A 60 5.75 2.87 1.49
CA GLN A 60 6.11 4.09 2.22
C GLN A 60 5.10 4.48 3.32
N GLY A 61 4.32 3.52 3.83
CA GLY A 61 3.47 3.70 5.02
C GLY A 61 1.96 3.63 4.79
N ILE A 62 1.46 3.59 3.55
CA ILE A 62 0.02 3.41 3.29
C ILE A 62 -0.44 2.05 3.83
N ILE A 63 0.26 0.96 3.47
CA ILE A 63 -0.08 -0.40 3.92
C ILE A 63 0.05 -0.50 5.45
N ARG A 64 1.13 0.05 6.02
CA ARG A 64 1.35 0.08 7.49
C ARG A 64 0.19 0.76 8.21
N THR A 65 -0.20 1.95 7.75
CA THR A 65 -1.29 2.74 8.34
C THR A 65 -2.64 2.04 8.21
N PHE A 66 -2.94 1.51 7.02
CA PHE A 66 -4.15 0.73 6.78
C PHE A 66 -4.25 -0.48 7.71
N LYS A 67 -3.18 -1.26 7.81
CA LYS A 67 -3.11 -2.43 8.69
C LYS A 67 -3.28 -2.06 10.16
N ALA A 68 -2.68 -0.97 10.63
CA ALA A 68 -2.87 -0.49 12.00
C ALA A 68 -4.34 -0.17 12.29
N TYR A 69 -5.02 0.57 11.40
CA TYR A 69 -6.45 0.85 11.56
C TYR A 69 -7.33 -0.40 11.49
N TYR A 70 -7.01 -1.32 10.57
CA TYR A 70 -7.73 -2.58 10.43
C TYR A 70 -7.61 -3.44 11.69
N ARG A 71 -6.40 -3.64 12.20
CA ARG A 71 -6.18 -4.38 13.44
C ARG A 71 -6.83 -3.70 14.65
N SER A 72 -6.82 -2.37 14.71
CA SER A 72 -7.47 -1.61 15.79
C SER A 72 -9.00 -1.85 15.77
N ALA A 73 -9.60 -1.82 14.58
CA ALA A 73 -11.01 -2.14 14.40
C ALA A 73 -11.35 -3.58 14.80
N ILE A 74 -10.50 -4.56 14.44
CA ILE A 74 -10.66 -5.95 14.88
C ILE A 74 -10.56 -6.06 16.40
N ARG A 75 -9.56 -5.44 17.04
CA ARG A 75 -9.40 -5.47 18.49
C ARG A 75 -10.65 -4.96 19.20
N GLY A 76 -11.18 -3.81 18.77
CA GLY A 76 -12.42 -3.26 19.32
C GLY A 76 -13.61 -4.23 19.17
N LYS A 77 -13.68 -4.96 18.05
CA LYS A 77 -14.73 -5.96 17.81
C LYS A 77 -14.53 -7.24 18.60
N VAL A 78 -13.30 -7.74 18.77
CA VAL A 78 -13.05 -8.93 19.62
C VAL A 78 -13.50 -8.65 21.04
N LEU A 79 -13.18 -7.47 21.59
CA LEU A 79 -13.68 -7.03 22.89
C LEU A 79 -15.22 -6.93 22.90
N ALA A 80 -15.82 -6.30 21.88
CA ALA A 80 -17.27 -6.20 21.78
C ALA A 80 -17.99 -7.56 21.56
N VAL A 81 -17.34 -8.54 20.92
CA VAL A 81 -17.86 -9.89 20.68
C VAL A 81 -17.85 -10.71 21.96
N ILE A 82 -16.79 -10.58 22.77
CA ILE A 82 -16.76 -11.13 24.13
C ILE A 82 -17.94 -10.59 24.94
N ASP A 83 -18.31 -9.32 24.71
CA ASP A 83 -19.38 -8.66 25.45
C ASP A 83 -20.79 -8.88 24.88
N ASN A 84 -21.02 -8.90 23.56
CA ASN A 84 -22.38 -8.79 22.96
C ASN A 84 -22.60 -9.36 21.53
N GLY A 85 -21.67 -10.13 20.93
CA GLY A 85 -21.87 -10.77 19.60
C GLY A 85 -21.44 -9.93 18.37
N LEU A 86 -21.38 -10.58 17.19
CA LEU A 86 -20.54 -10.22 16.03
C LEU A 86 -21.00 -9.01 15.19
N HIS A 87 -20.08 -8.07 14.95
CA HIS A 87 -20.15 -7.08 13.86
C HIS A 87 -18.93 -7.21 12.93
N ASP A 88 -19.15 -7.18 11.61
CA ASP A 88 -18.11 -7.37 10.59
C ASP A 88 -17.09 -6.22 10.59
N ALA A 89 -15.79 -6.54 10.72
CA ALA A 89 -14.69 -5.58 10.62
C ALA A 89 -14.41 -5.27 9.15
N SER A 90 -15.08 -4.26 8.61
CA SER A 90 -14.90 -3.97 7.19
C SER A 90 -13.55 -3.31 6.93
N SER A 91 -12.74 -3.95 6.08
CA SER A 91 -11.55 -3.33 5.48
C SER A 91 -11.83 -1.95 4.89
N LYS A 92 -13.08 -1.69 4.45
CA LYS A 92 -13.50 -0.38 3.95
C LYS A 92 -13.45 0.72 5.04
N GLU A 93 -13.86 0.41 6.26
CA GLU A 93 -13.83 1.38 7.37
C GLU A 93 -12.39 1.73 7.76
N ALA A 94 -11.50 0.73 7.77
CA ALA A 94 -10.09 0.95 8.03
C ALA A 94 -9.43 1.78 6.90
N TRP A 95 -9.74 1.49 5.65
CA TRP A 95 -9.26 2.25 4.49
C TRP A 95 -9.68 3.73 4.56
N ASN A 96 -10.92 3.99 4.92
CA ASN A 96 -11.44 5.37 5.03
C ASN A 96 -10.76 6.20 6.15
N LYS A 97 -10.03 5.56 7.07
CA LYS A 97 -9.22 6.25 8.08
C LYS A 97 -7.82 6.61 7.60
N VAL A 98 -7.34 6.00 6.51
CA VAL A 98 -6.07 6.39 5.88
C VAL A 98 -6.28 7.77 5.24
N SER A 99 -5.63 8.79 5.81
CA SER A 99 -5.84 10.17 5.39
C SER A 99 -5.21 10.46 4.02
N VAL A 100 -5.76 11.44 3.30
CA VAL A 100 -5.16 11.95 2.06
C VAL A 100 -3.76 12.50 2.30
N GLU A 101 -3.52 13.09 3.48
CA GLU A 101 -2.20 13.58 3.88
C GLU A 101 -1.18 12.45 4.03
N THR A 102 -1.58 11.36 4.69
CA THR A 102 -0.76 10.14 4.78
C THR A 102 -0.40 9.63 3.38
N ILE A 103 -1.38 9.53 2.47
CA ILE A 103 -1.13 9.08 1.10
C ILE A 103 -0.13 10.02 0.41
N ARG A 104 -0.36 11.35 0.47
CA ARG A 104 0.54 12.36 -0.12
C ARG A 104 1.98 12.21 0.40
N ASN A 105 2.15 12.07 1.71
CA ASN A 105 3.47 11.94 2.31
C ASN A 105 4.16 10.64 1.89
N CYS A 106 3.43 9.53 1.76
CA CYS A 106 3.99 8.27 1.23
C CYS A 106 4.50 8.45 -0.22
N PHE A 107 3.77 9.19 -1.05
CA PHE A 107 4.23 9.53 -2.40
C PHE A 107 5.47 10.45 -2.37
N HIS A 108 5.51 11.45 -1.49
CA HIS A 108 6.69 12.32 -1.33
C HIS A 108 7.93 11.55 -0.88
N HIS A 109 7.79 10.61 0.08
CA HIS A 109 8.88 9.73 0.51
C HIS A 109 9.36 8.81 -0.61
N GLY A 110 8.44 8.34 -1.46
CA GLY A 110 8.77 7.60 -2.69
C GLY A 110 9.42 8.44 -3.81
N GLY A 111 9.68 9.73 -3.57
CA GLY A 111 10.34 10.63 -4.52
C GLY A 111 9.39 11.38 -5.47
N PHE A 112 8.07 11.21 -5.34
CA PHE A 112 7.06 11.89 -6.16
C PHE A 112 6.74 13.27 -5.60
N LYS A 113 7.72 14.18 -5.58
CA LYS A 113 7.57 15.54 -5.05
C LYS A 113 7.08 16.51 -6.11
N THR A 114 6.17 17.41 -5.74
CA THR A 114 5.88 18.64 -6.49
C THR A 114 6.82 19.76 -6.03
N ASP A 115 7.08 20.77 -6.86
CA ASP A 115 8.01 21.88 -6.54
C ASP A 115 7.61 22.73 -5.30
N ASP A 116 6.45 22.48 -4.69
CA ASP A 116 6.02 23.11 -3.45
C ASP A 116 6.78 22.55 -2.24
N LYS A 117 7.60 23.43 -1.65
CA LYS A 117 8.44 23.19 -0.48
C LYS A 117 7.58 23.13 0.79
N THR A 118 7.34 21.94 1.30
CA THR A 118 7.11 21.72 2.74
C THR A 118 7.81 20.43 3.13
N ASP A 119 9.05 20.54 3.62
CA ASP A 119 9.79 19.45 4.26
C ASP A 119 9.27 19.24 5.70
N ASP A 120 7.95 19.19 5.88
CA ASP A 120 7.36 18.82 7.16
C ASP A 120 7.18 17.30 7.13
N GLU A 121 8.10 16.59 7.79
CA GLU A 121 7.97 15.16 8.11
C GLU A 121 6.75 14.97 9.04
N HIS A 122 5.56 14.95 8.45
CA HIS A 122 4.34 14.69 9.22
C HIS A 122 4.22 13.19 9.53
N GLU A 123 4.19 12.90 10.83
CA GLU A 123 3.93 11.59 11.41
C GLU A 123 2.69 10.94 10.77
N TYR A 124 2.79 9.64 10.44
CA TYR A 124 1.67 8.86 9.92
C TYR A 124 0.47 8.98 10.88
N SER A 125 -0.73 9.21 10.34
CA SER A 125 -1.93 9.16 11.17
C SER A 125 -2.20 7.71 11.54
N LEU A 126 -1.78 7.31 12.73
CA LEU A 126 -2.01 5.99 13.30
C LEU A 126 -3.22 6.03 14.26
N PRO A 127 -3.83 4.87 14.57
CA PRO A 127 -4.82 4.81 15.63
C PRO A 127 -4.25 5.31 16.96
N GLU A 128 -5.10 5.84 17.82
CA GLU A 128 -4.69 6.18 19.18
C GLU A 128 -4.36 4.91 19.97
N LYS A 129 -3.30 4.99 20.78
CA LYS A 129 -2.91 3.90 21.67
C LYS A 129 -4.03 3.61 22.68
N PRO A 130 -4.52 2.36 22.78
CA PRO A 130 -5.44 1.98 23.84
C PRO A 130 -4.87 2.25 25.25
N VAL A 131 -5.73 2.63 26.20
CA VAL A 131 -5.31 2.98 27.57
C VAL A 131 -4.70 1.78 28.30
N ASP A 132 -5.18 0.57 28.00
CA ASP A 132 -4.78 -0.69 28.61
C ASP A 132 -3.47 -1.28 28.04
N LEU A 133 -2.90 -0.68 27.00
CA LEU A 133 -1.62 -1.10 26.42
C LEU A 133 -0.49 -0.13 26.79
N SER A 134 0.70 -0.66 27.07
CA SER A 134 1.91 0.16 27.19
C SER A 134 2.31 0.74 25.83
N HIS A 135 3.11 1.80 25.82
CA HIS A 135 3.64 2.39 24.57
C HIS A 135 4.48 1.39 23.78
N GLU A 136 5.29 0.58 24.46
CA GLU A 136 6.13 -0.45 23.86
C GLU A 136 5.28 -1.53 23.16
N VAL A 137 4.34 -2.13 23.89
CA VAL A 137 3.46 -3.19 23.34
C VAL A 137 2.62 -2.66 22.18
N TYR A 138 2.19 -1.39 22.24
CA TYR A 138 1.48 -0.78 21.14
C TYR A 138 2.37 -0.54 19.91
N GLY A 139 3.61 -0.07 20.12
CA GLY A 139 4.59 0.09 19.04
C GLY A 139 4.87 -1.23 18.34
N ASP A 140 5.20 -2.27 19.11
CA ASP A 140 5.43 -3.62 18.59
C ASP A 140 4.21 -4.16 17.82
N TRP A 141 3.01 -3.86 18.31
CA TRP A 141 1.77 -4.27 17.64
C TRP A 141 1.50 -3.51 16.32
N VAL A 142 1.82 -2.22 16.27
CA VAL A 142 1.73 -1.44 15.03
C VAL A 142 2.73 -1.99 14.00
N ASP A 143 3.94 -2.29 14.45
CA ASP A 143 5.09 -2.66 13.61
C ASP A 143 5.31 -4.17 13.48
N VAL A 144 4.32 -4.96 13.93
CA VAL A 144 4.37 -6.45 13.91
C VAL A 144 4.69 -7.03 12.54
N ASP A 145 4.32 -6.33 11.47
CA ASP A 145 4.53 -6.75 10.09
C ASP A 145 5.71 -6.02 9.39
N LEU A 146 6.41 -5.11 10.08
CA LEU A 146 7.39 -4.22 9.44
C LEU A 146 8.62 -4.97 8.92
N HIS A 147 8.97 -6.09 9.57
CA HIS A 147 10.14 -6.91 9.25
C HIS A 147 9.75 -8.26 8.64
N LEU A 148 8.52 -8.41 8.17
CA LEU A 148 8.14 -9.63 7.45
C LEU A 148 8.72 -9.56 6.04
N ASP A 149 9.61 -10.50 5.72
CA ASP A 149 10.13 -10.67 4.36
C ASP A 149 8.96 -10.99 3.41
N VAL A 150 8.54 -9.98 2.63
CA VAL A 150 7.45 -10.08 1.65
C VAL A 150 7.95 -10.34 0.23
N ALA A 151 9.27 -10.31 0.01
CA ALA A 151 9.94 -10.61 -1.25
C ALA A 151 11.38 -11.13 -1.03
N GLU A 152 11.97 -11.72 -2.07
CA GLU A 152 13.39 -12.12 -2.09
C GLU A 152 14.29 -10.88 -2.15
N ILE A 153 15.32 -10.83 -1.30
CA ILE A 153 16.27 -9.71 -1.26
C ILE A 153 17.29 -9.90 -2.38
N GLN A 154 17.24 -9.01 -3.40
CA GLN A 154 18.29 -8.92 -4.43
C GLN A 154 19.34 -7.86 -4.05
N THR A 155 20.56 -8.04 -4.55
CA THR A 155 21.72 -7.18 -4.30
C THR A 155 21.66 -5.86 -5.08
N GLU A 156 22.37 -4.81 -4.63
CA GLU A 156 22.44 -3.51 -5.34
C GLU A 156 22.95 -3.63 -6.78
N GLU A 157 23.79 -4.63 -7.06
CA GLU A 157 24.32 -4.92 -8.39
C GLU A 157 23.22 -5.47 -9.32
N GLU A 158 22.36 -6.36 -8.81
CA GLU A 158 21.21 -6.90 -9.55
C GLU A 158 20.18 -5.81 -9.87
N ILE A 159 20.01 -4.84 -8.97
CA ILE A 159 19.16 -3.64 -9.16
C ILE A 159 19.72 -2.74 -10.26
N CYS A 160 21.01 -2.39 -10.18
CA CYS A 160 21.64 -1.53 -11.19
C CYS A 160 21.57 -2.16 -12.59
N ASN A 161 21.77 -3.48 -12.68
CA ASN A 161 21.74 -4.19 -13.95
C ASN A 161 20.36 -4.22 -14.61
N THR A 162 19.27 -4.28 -13.84
CA THR A 162 17.90 -4.25 -14.36
C THR A 162 17.48 -2.87 -14.86
N VAL A 163 18.03 -1.78 -14.31
CA VAL A 163 17.77 -0.41 -14.80
C VAL A 163 18.60 -0.07 -16.04
N MET A 164 19.86 -0.52 -16.07
CA MET A 164 20.82 -0.18 -17.13
C MET A 164 20.69 -1.05 -18.38
N ASN A 165 20.13 -2.26 -18.26
CA ASN A 165 19.93 -3.21 -19.37
C ASN A 165 18.46 -3.67 -19.41
N PRO A 166 17.53 -2.82 -19.88
CA PRO A 166 16.09 -3.10 -19.89
C PRO A 166 15.68 -4.21 -20.86
#